data_AF-A0A1F4X9D9-F1
#
_entry.id   AF-A0A1F4X9D9-F1
#
_cell.length_a   1.000
_cell.length_b   1.000
_cell.length_c   1.000
_cell.angle_alpha   90.00
_cell.angle_beta   90.00
_cell.angle_gamma   90.00
#
_symmetry.space_group_name_H-M   'P 1'
#
loop_
_entity.id
_entity.type
_entity.pdbx_description
1 polymer ?
#
loop_
_entity_poly.entity_id
_entity_poly.type
_entity_poly.pdbx_seq_one_letter_code
_entity_poly.pdbx_strand_id
1 'polypeptide(L)'
;MRSKYFLSVGLLVFVLLALNCQRQADFGTSPVPVSKAAGEIVSLSPQPLVTVNFGPESMTFWPYTGIDFSGIPQDPLNFIVVGESDPQNIRSALLSLDGDRTAFGFPDAFPFNATWTEGVGGVQTTYAEPEGWIGGSVQLFSGPYDPLRFHLRLFDAGDWTLGGVHFEVLIPGTETHQVLSWELAEQLLAVDLLRSGLLDGAIPFVQSQQINPAPYKDIPAIIYNGLPVELRAAIGGPLGDVTDPVPILSDGKATIFNAAESFGFTPGKFKEFSVINFNQVIPKPFCSSGPFDYLLVSGPITLRQLVLVTPSGNYVSQFQAVGHLDLTPVNPLTNPPTPIGETYRAQVLEHHKSIITEQNSLTSNFQMQIEIPPSGPFHGKLVIKVKIGPNGPVQEQVEVICD
;
A
#
# COMPACT_ATOMS: atom_id res chain seq x y z
N MET A 1 12.06 -13.20 38.92
CA MET A 1 12.14 -11.73 39.05
C MET A 1 11.92 -11.13 37.67
N ARG A 2 10.70 -10.64 37.42
CA ARG A 2 10.27 -10.10 36.13
C ARG A 2 10.32 -8.58 36.23
N SER A 3 11.23 -7.95 35.49
CA SER A 3 11.35 -6.48 35.46
C SER A 3 10.41 -5.93 34.39
N LYS A 4 9.47 -5.11 34.85
CA LYS A 4 8.60 -4.25 34.07
C LYS A 4 9.42 -3.06 33.58
N TYR A 5 9.44 -2.82 32.27
CA TYR A 5 9.71 -1.50 31.70
C TYR A 5 8.71 -1.26 30.58
N PHE A 6 7.52 -0.78 30.96
CA PHE A 6 6.69 0.03 30.09
C PHE A 6 7.30 1.43 30.14
N LEU A 7 8.03 1.81 29.09
CA LEU A 7 8.45 3.19 28.90
C LEU A 7 7.26 3.93 28.27
N SER A 8 6.53 4.69 29.09
CA SER A 8 5.63 5.74 28.60
C SER A 8 6.48 6.82 27.93
N VAL A 9 6.54 6.84 26.61
CA VAL A 9 7.06 7.98 25.86
C VAL A 9 5.93 9.01 25.78
N GLY A 10 6.01 9.99 26.67
CA GLY A 10 5.12 11.14 26.68
C GLY A 10 5.59 12.22 25.71
N LEU A 11 4.67 12.64 24.84
CA LEU A 11 4.38 14.02 24.50
C LEU A 11 5.52 14.90 23.94
N LEU A 12 5.67 14.90 22.61
CA LEU A 12 5.93 16.14 21.84
C LEU A 12 5.55 15.94 20.36
N VAL A 13 4.25 15.96 20.06
CA VAL A 13 3.75 16.02 18.67
C VAL A 13 2.83 17.23 18.60
N PHE A 14 3.37 18.40 18.29
CA PHE A 14 2.59 19.50 17.73
C PHE A 14 3.53 20.46 17.03
N VAL A 15 3.19 20.71 15.76
CA VAL A 15 3.62 21.77 14.82
C VAL A 15 4.11 21.14 13.50
N LEU A 16 3.32 21.40 12.44
CA LEU A 16 3.56 21.14 10.99
C LEU A 16 3.00 19.83 10.39
N LEU A 17 1.68 19.70 10.40
CA LEU A 17 0.92 18.80 9.50
C LEU A 17 0.54 19.50 8.17
N ALA A 18 1.50 20.19 7.53
CA ALA A 18 1.24 20.91 6.27
C ALA A 18 2.30 20.74 5.18
N LEU A 19 3.34 19.92 5.39
CA LEU A 19 4.38 19.70 4.38
C LEU A 19 4.74 18.22 4.35
N ASN A 20 4.51 17.58 3.19
CA ASN A 20 4.90 16.22 2.81
C ASN A 20 4.05 15.01 3.27
N CYS A 21 2.73 15.15 3.43
CA CYS A 21 1.86 14.03 3.04
C CYS A 21 1.77 14.06 1.52
N GLN A 22 2.45 13.13 0.85
CA GLN A 22 2.45 12.96 -0.62
C GLN A 22 1.10 12.37 -1.10
N ARG A 23 0.02 13.01 -0.64
CA ARG A 23 -1.38 12.80 -0.98
C ARG A 23 -2.04 14.16 -1.23
N GLN A 24 -1.34 15.05 -1.94
CA GLN A 24 -2.05 15.92 -2.87
C GLN A 24 -2.19 15.11 -4.15
N ALA A 25 -3.36 14.49 -4.33
CA ALA A 25 -3.99 14.74 -5.61
C ALA A 25 -4.01 16.27 -5.73
N ASP A 26 -3.40 16.82 -6.78
CA ASP A 26 -3.51 18.22 -7.15
C ASP A 26 -4.99 18.53 -7.43
N PHE A 27 -5.81 18.57 -6.39
CA PHE A 27 -7.07 19.27 -6.39
C PHE A 27 -6.68 20.72 -6.23
N GLY A 28 -6.44 21.37 -7.37
CA GLY A 28 -6.11 22.79 -7.45
C GLY A 28 -7.00 23.61 -6.51
N THR A 29 -6.44 24.68 -5.96
CA THR A 29 -7.02 25.58 -4.95
C THR A 29 -8.23 26.38 -5.45
N SER A 30 -9.22 25.73 -6.04
CA SER A 30 -10.50 26.29 -6.42
C SER A 30 -11.59 25.22 -6.29
N PRO A 31 -12.76 25.55 -5.74
CA PRO A 31 -13.90 24.64 -5.65
C PRO A 31 -14.48 24.46 -7.07
N VAL A 32 -13.84 23.61 -7.87
CA VAL A 32 -14.47 23.06 -9.07
C VAL A 32 -15.07 21.73 -8.65
N PRO A 33 -16.39 21.50 -8.83
CA PRO A 33 -16.94 20.16 -8.74
C PRO A 33 -16.25 19.31 -9.80
N VAL A 34 -15.30 18.47 -9.40
CA VAL A 34 -14.70 17.49 -10.30
C VAL A 34 -15.64 16.29 -10.31
N SER A 35 -16.70 16.38 -11.10
CA SER A 35 -17.41 15.20 -11.58
C SER A 35 -16.73 14.75 -12.88
N LYS A 36 -15.77 13.83 -12.79
CA LYS A 36 -15.41 13.05 -13.98
C LYS A 36 -16.59 12.11 -14.23
N ALA A 37 -17.49 12.50 -15.13
CA ALA A 37 -18.57 11.63 -15.58
C ALA A 37 -17.98 10.29 -16.04
N ALA A 38 -18.75 9.21 -15.93
CA ALA A 38 -18.40 7.89 -16.47
C ALA A 38 -18.33 7.98 -18.01
N GLY A 39 -17.25 8.57 -18.52
CA GLY A 39 -16.90 8.59 -19.93
C GLY A 39 -16.26 7.26 -20.30
N GLU A 40 -16.25 6.97 -21.60
CA GLU A 40 -15.46 5.91 -22.20
C GLU A 40 -14.02 6.00 -21.65
N ILE A 41 -13.54 4.93 -21.01
CA ILE A 41 -12.18 4.91 -20.47
C ILE A 41 -11.25 4.85 -21.69
N VAL A 42 -10.79 6.00 -22.17
CA VAL A 42 -9.66 6.08 -23.10
C VAL A 42 -8.42 5.75 -22.27
N SER A 43 -8.20 4.47 -22.08
CA SER A 43 -7.11 3.95 -21.28
C SER A 43 -5.84 3.92 -22.12
N LEU A 44 -5.17 5.07 -22.18
CA LEU A 44 -3.84 5.14 -22.77
C LEU A 44 -2.88 4.35 -21.88
N SER A 45 -1.84 3.77 -22.51
CA SER A 45 -0.72 3.23 -21.75
C SER A 45 -0.07 4.35 -20.94
N PRO A 46 0.22 4.12 -19.65
CA PRO A 46 0.95 5.09 -18.85
C PRO A 46 2.39 5.21 -19.37
N GLN A 47 3.05 6.30 -19.04
CA GLN A 47 4.43 6.57 -19.48
C GLN A 47 5.31 6.91 -18.26
N PRO A 48 6.62 6.58 -18.31
CA PRO A 48 7.30 5.83 -19.36
C PRO A 48 7.05 4.32 -19.27
N LEU A 49 7.11 3.59 -20.39
CA LEU A 49 7.24 2.13 -20.38
C LEU A 49 8.72 1.73 -20.42
N VAL A 50 9.05 0.60 -19.81
CA VAL A 50 10.37 -0.02 -19.82
C VAL A 50 10.27 -1.46 -20.33
N THR A 51 11.36 -1.97 -20.91
CA THR A 51 11.45 -3.37 -21.32
C THR A 51 12.58 -4.05 -20.56
N VAL A 52 12.28 -5.18 -19.93
CA VAL A 52 13.25 -6.07 -19.30
C VAL A 52 13.38 -7.35 -20.12
N ASN A 53 14.53 -8.01 -20.01
CA ASN A 53 14.79 -9.27 -20.71
C ASN A 53 15.24 -10.34 -19.70
N PHE A 54 14.79 -11.57 -19.91
CA PHE A 54 15.30 -12.76 -19.23
C PHE A 54 15.52 -13.86 -20.26
N GLY A 55 16.79 -14.12 -20.59
CA GLY A 55 17.12 -15.01 -21.71
C GLY A 55 16.52 -14.50 -23.03
N PRO A 56 15.74 -15.31 -23.77
CA PRO A 56 15.09 -14.90 -25.01
C PRO A 56 13.76 -14.16 -24.80
N GLU A 57 13.24 -14.11 -23.58
CA GLU A 57 11.94 -13.52 -23.27
C GLU A 57 12.09 -12.06 -22.83
N SER A 58 11.07 -11.26 -23.10
CA SER A 58 11.03 -9.85 -22.75
C SER A 58 9.64 -9.42 -22.32
N MET A 59 9.58 -8.50 -21.36
CA MET A 59 8.32 -7.90 -20.88
C MET A 59 8.43 -6.38 -20.94
N THR A 60 7.42 -5.73 -21.53
CA THR A 60 7.29 -4.27 -21.54
C THR A 60 6.20 -3.85 -20.56
N PHE A 61 6.52 -2.96 -19.63
CA PHE A 61 5.60 -2.60 -18.56
C PHE A 61 5.86 -1.18 -18.03
N TRP A 62 4.91 -0.66 -17.28
CA TRP A 62 5.06 0.59 -16.54
C TRP A 62 5.77 0.30 -15.21
N PRO A 63 6.93 0.91 -14.90
CA PRO A 63 7.77 0.51 -13.77
C PRO A 63 7.23 0.98 -12.40
N TYR A 64 5.93 1.25 -12.31
CA TYR A 64 5.27 1.74 -11.12
C TYR A 64 3.91 1.08 -10.94
N THR A 65 3.37 1.28 -9.74
CA THR A 65 1.97 1.08 -9.42
C THR A 65 1.23 2.42 -9.40
N GLY A 66 -0.09 2.38 -9.53
CA GLY A 66 -1.01 3.50 -9.41
C GLY A 66 -2.18 3.15 -8.52
N ILE A 67 -3.06 4.12 -8.25
CA ILE A 67 -4.35 3.89 -7.56
C ILE A 67 -5.54 3.98 -8.52
N ASP A 68 -5.29 4.30 -9.77
CA ASP A 68 -6.27 4.56 -10.83
C ASP A 68 -5.63 4.34 -12.22
N PHE A 69 -6.20 4.87 -13.30
CA PHE A 69 -5.64 4.75 -14.66
C PHE A 69 -4.98 6.05 -15.16
N SER A 70 -4.63 6.98 -14.26
CA SER A 70 -4.03 8.27 -14.62
C SER A 70 -2.58 8.17 -15.09
N GLY A 71 -1.90 7.08 -14.77
CA GLY A 71 -0.46 6.93 -14.98
C GLY A 71 0.39 7.76 -14.01
N ILE A 72 -0.18 8.25 -12.90
CA ILE A 72 0.57 8.91 -11.82
C ILE A 72 1.23 7.82 -10.95
N PRO A 73 2.57 7.78 -10.88
CA PRO A 73 3.29 6.80 -10.06
C PRO A 73 2.94 6.90 -8.58
N GLN A 74 2.71 5.75 -7.95
CA GLN A 74 2.63 5.59 -6.51
C GLN A 74 3.92 4.94 -6.03
N ASP A 75 4.06 3.62 -6.14
CA ASP A 75 5.25 2.90 -5.71
C ASP A 75 5.97 2.28 -6.91
N PRO A 76 7.30 2.16 -6.89
CA PRO A 76 8.02 1.46 -7.94
C PRO A 76 7.74 -0.04 -7.88
N LEU A 77 7.74 -0.67 -9.04
CA LEU A 77 7.93 -2.12 -9.13
C LEU A 77 9.42 -2.40 -8.92
N ASN A 78 9.75 -3.27 -7.98
CA ASN A 78 11.13 -3.61 -7.63
C ASN A 78 11.42 -5.11 -7.69
N PHE A 79 10.47 -5.94 -8.12
CA PHE A 79 10.81 -7.30 -8.53
C PHE A 79 9.86 -7.83 -9.60
N ILE A 80 10.33 -8.88 -10.26
CA ILE A 80 9.66 -9.56 -11.36
C ILE A 80 9.86 -11.05 -11.14
N VAL A 81 8.85 -11.87 -11.42
CA VAL A 81 8.98 -13.34 -11.41
C VAL A 81 8.68 -13.86 -12.81
N VAL A 82 9.57 -14.73 -13.32
CA VAL A 82 9.46 -15.44 -14.60
C VAL A 82 9.45 -16.96 -14.38
N GLY A 83 9.10 -17.73 -15.39
CA GLY A 83 8.98 -19.19 -15.29
C GLY A 83 7.63 -19.60 -14.71
N GLU A 84 7.62 -20.35 -13.60
CA GLU A 84 6.41 -20.72 -12.84
C GLU A 84 5.87 -19.52 -12.02
N SER A 85 5.58 -18.42 -12.71
CA SER A 85 5.39 -17.09 -12.14
C SER A 85 3.98 -16.81 -11.59
N ASP A 86 3.10 -17.80 -11.46
CA ASP A 86 1.72 -17.59 -10.96
C ASP A 86 1.73 -16.85 -9.59
N PRO A 87 1.06 -15.68 -9.46
CA PRO A 87 0.94 -14.96 -8.19
C PRO A 87 0.47 -15.83 -7.02
N GLN A 88 -0.38 -16.83 -7.27
CA GLN A 88 -0.87 -17.76 -6.26
C GLN A 88 0.21 -18.74 -5.80
N ASN A 89 1.09 -19.20 -6.70
CA ASN A 89 2.21 -20.06 -6.34
C ASN A 89 3.22 -19.28 -5.47
N ILE A 90 3.56 -18.06 -5.88
CA ILE A 90 4.43 -17.15 -5.11
C ILE A 90 3.81 -16.90 -3.72
N ARG A 91 2.51 -16.59 -3.68
CA ARG A 91 1.76 -16.41 -2.43
C ARG A 91 1.87 -17.63 -1.52
N SER A 92 1.58 -18.82 -2.05
CA SER A 92 1.57 -20.05 -1.26
C SER A 92 2.97 -20.42 -0.76
N ALA A 93 4.00 -20.19 -1.57
CA ALA A 93 5.39 -20.37 -1.17
C ALA A 93 5.75 -19.47 0.01
N LEU A 94 5.44 -18.17 -0.05
CA LEU A 94 5.73 -17.21 1.02
C LEU A 94 4.95 -17.49 2.31
N LEU A 95 3.67 -17.84 2.20
CA LEU A 95 2.82 -18.19 3.35
C LEU A 95 3.24 -19.50 4.06
N SER A 96 4.06 -20.33 3.42
CA SER A 96 4.55 -21.59 4.00
C SER A 96 5.74 -21.40 4.96
N LEU A 97 6.38 -20.23 4.94
CA LEU A 97 7.61 -19.96 5.67
C LEU A 97 7.33 -19.61 7.13
N ASP A 98 8.28 -19.97 7.99
CA ASP A 98 8.24 -19.78 9.44
C ASP A 98 8.76 -18.40 9.92
N GLY A 99 9.28 -17.58 9.01
CA GLY A 99 9.88 -16.29 9.32
C GLY A 99 11.33 -16.32 9.81
N ASP A 100 11.97 -17.48 9.99
CA ASP A 100 13.37 -17.56 10.45
C ASP A 100 14.37 -17.28 9.31
N ARG A 101 14.88 -16.05 9.29
CA ARG A 101 15.84 -15.58 8.27
C ARG A 101 17.27 -15.48 8.81
N THR A 102 17.54 -16.02 10.00
CA THR A 102 18.83 -15.84 10.69
C THR A 102 20.02 -16.41 9.93
N ALA A 103 19.82 -17.50 9.19
CA ALA A 103 20.83 -18.10 8.32
C ALA A 103 21.32 -17.15 7.20
N PHE A 104 20.54 -16.11 6.89
CA PHE A 104 20.84 -15.09 5.88
C PHE A 104 21.26 -13.75 6.49
N GLY A 105 21.52 -13.69 7.80
CA GLY A 105 22.02 -12.50 8.47
C GLY A 105 20.95 -11.50 8.93
N PHE A 106 19.66 -11.80 8.74
CA PHE A 106 18.58 -11.03 9.34
C PHE A 106 18.53 -11.27 10.85
N PRO A 107 18.21 -10.24 11.66
CA PRO A 107 18.11 -10.41 13.10
C PRO A 107 16.89 -11.27 13.46
N ASP A 108 17.02 -12.09 14.50
CA ASP A 108 15.87 -12.75 15.15
C ASP A 108 15.10 -11.75 16.02
N ALA A 109 14.53 -10.75 15.38
CA ALA A 109 13.78 -9.68 16.03
C ALA A 109 12.69 -9.16 15.11
N PHE A 110 11.61 -8.66 15.71
CA PHE A 110 10.55 -8.00 14.96
C PHE A 110 11.08 -6.74 14.23
N PRO A 111 10.67 -6.48 12.97
CA PRO A 111 9.76 -7.27 12.13
C PRO A 111 10.44 -8.35 11.27
N PHE A 112 11.76 -8.50 11.36
CA PHE A 112 12.56 -9.37 10.49
C PHE A 112 12.35 -10.88 10.69
N ASN A 113 11.81 -11.30 11.83
CA ASN A 113 11.45 -12.69 12.11
C ASN A 113 9.94 -13.00 11.94
N ALA A 114 9.16 -12.09 11.36
CA ALA A 114 7.73 -12.30 11.16
C ALA A 114 7.43 -13.24 9.98
N THR A 115 6.33 -13.98 10.07
CA THR A 115 5.78 -14.80 8.97
C THR A 115 4.98 -13.95 7.99
N TRP A 116 4.85 -14.42 6.75
CA TRP A 116 3.91 -13.81 5.81
C TRP A 116 2.46 -14.15 6.15
N THR A 117 1.56 -13.19 6.01
CA THR A 117 0.11 -13.33 6.16
C THR A 117 -0.62 -12.59 5.05
N GLU A 118 -1.93 -12.84 4.90
CA GLU A 118 -2.76 -12.07 3.97
C GLU A 118 -2.76 -10.59 4.34
N GLY A 119 -2.44 -9.75 3.37
CA GLY A 119 -2.37 -8.30 3.54
C GLY A 119 -3.73 -7.63 3.35
N VAL A 120 -3.88 -6.47 3.99
CA VAL A 120 -4.96 -5.50 3.73
C VAL A 120 -4.40 -4.26 3.06
N GLY A 121 -5.00 -3.78 1.99
CA GLY A 121 -4.53 -2.54 1.38
C GLY A 121 -5.42 -2.05 0.28
N GLY A 122 -5.26 -0.78 -0.05
CA GLY A 122 -5.82 -0.18 -1.26
C GLY A 122 -5.52 -1.03 -2.48
N VAL A 123 -6.50 -1.16 -3.37
CA VAL A 123 -6.24 -1.68 -4.72
C VAL A 123 -5.24 -0.74 -5.38
N GLN A 124 -4.18 -1.34 -5.93
CA GLN A 124 -3.29 -0.65 -6.84
C GLN A 124 -3.42 -1.24 -8.24
N THR A 125 -3.07 -0.44 -9.23
CA THR A 125 -3.04 -0.78 -10.65
C THR A 125 -1.59 -0.77 -11.15
N THR A 126 -1.32 -1.53 -12.21
CA THR A 126 -0.10 -1.38 -13.02
C THR A 126 -0.45 -1.61 -14.49
N TYR A 127 0.54 -1.56 -15.38
CA TYR A 127 0.36 -1.79 -16.82
C TYR A 127 1.47 -2.66 -17.38
N ALA A 128 1.11 -3.67 -18.18
CA ALA A 128 2.06 -4.50 -18.93
C ALA A 128 1.53 -4.77 -20.34
N GLU A 129 2.42 -5.04 -21.30
CA GLU A 129 2.05 -5.47 -22.64
C GLU A 129 2.23 -6.98 -22.78
N PRO A 130 1.25 -7.72 -23.36
CA PRO A 130 0.02 -7.24 -24.01
C PRO A 130 -1.21 -7.04 -23.09
N GLU A 131 -1.12 -7.31 -21.79
CA GLU A 131 -2.25 -7.42 -20.86
C GLU A 131 -3.03 -6.10 -20.66
N GLY A 132 -2.39 -4.96 -20.88
CA GLY A 132 -2.92 -3.63 -20.59
C GLY A 132 -2.85 -3.31 -19.10
N TRP A 133 -3.89 -2.66 -18.56
CA TRP A 133 -3.96 -2.36 -17.14
C TRP A 133 -4.35 -3.57 -16.31
N ILE A 134 -3.59 -3.81 -15.24
CA ILE A 134 -3.69 -4.96 -14.34
C ILE A 134 -3.97 -4.47 -12.93
N GLY A 135 -4.77 -5.21 -12.17
CA GLY A 135 -5.02 -4.94 -10.75
C GLY A 135 -4.16 -5.81 -9.83
N GLY A 136 -3.72 -5.23 -8.71
CA GLY A 136 -2.97 -5.94 -7.66
C GLY A 136 -3.87 -6.97 -6.98
N SER A 137 -3.69 -8.24 -7.37
CA SER A 137 -4.64 -9.30 -7.04
C SER A 137 -4.30 -10.02 -5.74
N VAL A 138 -3.01 -10.13 -5.41
CA VAL A 138 -2.51 -10.66 -4.12
C VAL A 138 -1.77 -9.57 -3.36
N GLN A 139 -2.02 -9.49 -2.05
CA GLN A 139 -1.25 -8.65 -1.13
C GLN A 139 -0.86 -9.48 0.09
N LEU A 140 0.38 -9.37 0.54
CA LEU A 140 0.88 -10.05 1.73
C LEU A 140 1.63 -9.11 2.66
N PHE A 141 1.63 -9.42 3.95
CA PHE A 141 2.42 -8.74 4.97
C PHE A 141 3.37 -9.68 5.67
N SER A 142 4.58 -9.23 5.96
CA SER A 142 5.40 -9.81 7.01
C SER A 142 5.41 -8.87 8.21
N GLY A 143 4.65 -9.24 9.24
CA GLY A 143 4.34 -8.42 10.41
C GLY A 143 2.86 -8.02 10.50
N PRO A 144 2.40 -7.52 11.66
CA PRO A 144 1.06 -6.98 11.86
C PRO A 144 0.85 -5.67 11.08
N TYR A 145 -0.39 -5.18 11.04
CA TYR A 145 -0.73 -3.92 10.37
C TYR A 145 0.02 -2.70 10.95
N ASP A 146 0.28 -2.70 12.26
CA ASP A 146 1.08 -1.70 12.99
C ASP A 146 2.08 -2.40 13.93
N PRO A 147 3.26 -1.80 14.22
CA PRO A 147 3.68 -0.47 13.75
C PRO A 147 4.57 -0.53 12.51
N LEU A 148 5.21 -1.66 12.25
CA LEU A 148 6.16 -1.88 11.15
C LEU A 148 5.81 -3.17 10.42
N ARG A 149 5.98 -3.19 9.10
CA ARG A 149 5.81 -4.42 8.31
C ARG A 149 6.53 -4.34 6.96
N PHE A 150 6.72 -5.50 6.36
CA PHE A 150 6.97 -5.60 4.93
C PHE A 150 5.64 -5.83 4.21
N HIS A 151 5.38 -5.08 3.14
CA HIS A 151 4.17 -5.19 2.33
C HIS A 151 4.54 -5.54 0.90
N LEU A 152 3.96 -6.64 0.41
CA LEU A 152 4.11 -7.17 -0.94
C LEU A 152 2.80 -7.03 -1.72
N ARG A 153 2.90 -6.68 -3.00
CA ARG A 153 1.80 -6.76 -3.97
C ARG A 153 2.25 -7.53 -5.21
N LEU A 154 1.38 -8.40 -5.72
CA LEU A 154 1.59 -9.18 -6.95
C LEU A 154 0.54 -8.82 -8.00
N PHE A 155 1.00 -8.64 -9.23
CA PHE A 155 0.22 -8.31 -10.41
C PHE A 155 0.45 -9.39 -11.46
N ASP A 156 -0.65 -10.00 -11.91
CA ASP A 156 -0.67 -11.02 -12.95
C ASP A 156 -0.48 -10.37 -14.32
N ALA A 157 0.71 -10.53 -14.91
CA ALA A 157 1.09 -9.99 -16.21
C ALA A 157 1.29 -11.11 -17.23
N GLY A 158 0.39 -12.11 -17.23
CA GLY A 158 0.44 -13.23 -18.16
C GLY A 158 1.51 -14.24 -17.77
N ASP A 159 2.48 -14.48 -18.66
CA ASP A 159 3.59 -15.41 -18.41
C ASP A 159 4.60 -14.90 -17.36
N TRP A 160 4.33 -13.72 -16.77
CA TRP A 160 5.19 -13.03 -15.80
C TRP A 160 4.34 -12.54 -14.63
N THR A 161 4.95 -12.40 -13.45
CA THR A 161 4.38 -11.63 -12.34
C THR A 161 5.22 -10.40 -12.09
N LEU A 162 4.56 -9.24 -12.10
CA LEU A 162 5.15 -7.99 -11.64
C LEU A 162 4.85 -7.80 -10.15
N GLY A 163 5.78 -7.21 -9.41
CA GLY A 163 5.49 -6.89 -8.02
C GLY A 163 6.29 -5.76 -7.41
N GLY A 164 5.71 -5.26 -6.32
CA GLY A 164 6.29 -4.23 -5.48
C GLY A 164 6.33 -4.73 -4.05
N VAL A 165 7.49 -4.62 -3.41
CA VAL A 165 7.69 -4.93 -2.00
C VAL A 165 8.36 -3.75 -1.30
N HIS A 166 7.83 -3.35 -0.15
CA HIS A 166 8.41 -2.27 0.63
C HIS A 166 8.32 -2.54 2.13
N PHE A 167 9.27 -1.96 2.86
CA PHE A 167 9.31 -1.93 4.30
C PHE A 167 8.76 -0.59 4.77
N GLU A 168 7.79 -0.60 5.68
CA GLU A 168 7.02 0.60 6.00
C GLU A 168 6.63 0.68 7.48
N VAL A 169 6.33 1.91 7.91
CA VAL A 169 5.83 2.23 9.25
C VAL A 169 4.44 2.85 9.17
N LEU A 170 3.53 2.42 10.04
CA LEU A 170 2.24 3.08 10.19
C LEU A 170 2.48 4.48 10.76
N ILE A 171 1.95 5.51 10.09
CA ILE A 171 1.92 6.86 10.67
C ILE A 171 0.88 6.82 11.81
N PRO A 172 1.29 7.05 13.08
CA PRO A 172 0.40 6.89 14.22
C PRO A 172 -0.90 7.68 14.08
N GLY A 173 -2.04 7.04 14.39
CA GLY A 173 -3.36 7.66 14.30
C GLY A 173 -3.98 7.70 12.91
N THR A 174 -3.29 7.17 11.89
CA THR A 174 -3.78 7.12 10.49
C THR A 174 -3.95 5.67 10.01
N GLU A 175 -4.44 5.50 8.78
CA GLU A 175 -4.41 4.26 7.99
C GLU A 175 -3.29 4.26 6.93
N THR A 176 -2.44 5.28 6.95
CA THR A 176 -1.38 5.51 5.96
C THR A 176 -0.04 5.03 6.50
N HIS A 177 0.69 4.35 5.63
CA HIS A 177 2.05 3.91 5.92
C HIS A 177 3.05 4.80 5.19
N GLN A 178 4.16 5.10 5.85
CA GLN A 178 5.33 5.71 5.24
C GLN A 178 6.29 4.60 4.86
N VAL A 179 6.60 4.49 3.56
CA VAL A 179 7.66 3.60 3.12
C VAL A 179 9.00 4.08 3.67
N LEU A 180 9.75 3.14 4.23
CA LEU A 180 11.07 3.35 4.81
C LEU A 180 12.19 2.79 3.92
N SER A 181 11.93 1.72 3.16
CA SER A 181 12.92 1.13 2.25
C SER A 181 12.28 0.16 1.24
N TRP A 182 12.72 0.24 -0.01
CA TRP A 182 12.43 -0.77 -1.04
C TRP A 182 13.49 -1.87 -1.04
N GLU A 183 14.77 -1.49 -0.96
CA GLU A 183 15.92 -2.41 -0.99
C GLU A 183 15.90 -3.43 0.16
N LEU A 184 15.62 -2.98 1.38
CA LEU A 184 15.56 -3.87 2.54
C LEU A 184 14.45 -4.91 2.40
N ALA A 185 13.33 -4.50 1.79
CA ALA A 185 12.18 -5.35 1.58
C ALA A 185 12.41 -6.35 0.44
N GLU A 186 13.08 -5.91 -0.62
CA GLU A 186 13.49 -6.75 -1.74
C GLU A 186 14.50 -7.81 -1.31
N GLN A 187 15.48 -7.45 -0.46
CA GLN A 187 16.43 -8.40 0.12
C GLN A 187 15.73 -9.46 0.98
N LEU A 188 14.75 -9.05 1.80
CA LEU A 188 13.97 -9.98 2.60
C LEU A 188 13.15 -10.92 1.72
N LEU A 189 12.49 -10.39 0.68
CA LEU A 189 11.75 -11.19 -0.29
C LEU A 189 12.65 -12.19 -1.02
N ALA A 190 13.83 -11.77 -1.48
CA ALA A 190 14.78 -12.64 -2.16
C ALA A 190 15.19 -13.84 -1.29
N VAL A 191 15.48 -13.58 -0.01
CA VAL A 191 15.79 -14.65 0.96
C VAL A 191 14.61 -15.60 1.12
N ASP A 192 13.39 -15.07 1.24
CA ASP A 192 12.21 -15.91 1.43
C ASP A 192 11.87 -16.76 0.20
N LEU A 193 12.02 -16.22 -1.01
CA LEU A 193 11.83 -17.00 -2.25
C LEU A 193 12.90 -18.10 -2.43
N LEU A 194 14.15 -17.84 -2.01
CA LEU A 194 15.18 -18.89 -1.95
C LEU A 194 14.80 -19.97 -0.93
N ARG A 195 14.37 -19.57 0.27
CA ARG A 195 14.03 -20.49 1.37
C ARG A 195 12.79 -21.32 1.08
N SER A 196 11.85 -20.81 0.29
CA SER A 196 10.66 -21.56 -0.09
C SER A 196 10.96 -22.67 -1.11
N GLY A 197 12.15 -22.67 -1.71
CA GLY A 197 12.51 -23.60 -2.77
C GLY A 197 11.81 -23.34 -4.11
N LEU A 198 11.26 -22.14 -4.30
CA LEU A 198 10.54 -21.77 -5.53
C LEU A 198 11.50 -21.49 -6.70
N LEU A 199 12.68 -20.98 -6.38
CA LEU A 199 13.63 -20.48 -7.38
C LEU A 199 14.49 -21.58 -8.00
N ASP A 200 14.86 -21.38 -9.26
CA ASP A 200 15.81 -22.22 -9.98
C ASP A 200 17.17 -22.32 -9.26
N GLY A 201 17.69 -23.52 -9.07
CA GLY A 201 18.93 -23.74 -8.33
C GLY A 201 20.20 -23.28 -9.07
N ALA A 202 20.17 -23.12 -10.38
CA ALA A 202 21.32 -22.71 -11.20
C ALA A 202 21.32 -21.19 -11.47
N ILE A 203 20.16 -20.62 -11.79
CA ILE A 203 19.96 -19.21 -12.08
C ILE A 203 18.74 -18.72 -11.29
N PRO A 204 18.85 -18.54 -9.96
CA PRO A 204 17.69 -18.22 -9.11
C PRO A 204 17.13 -16.82 -9.38
N PHE A 205 18.01 -15.86 -9.69
CA PHE A 205 17.62 -14.50 -10.03
C PHE A 205 18.73 -13.76 -10.78
N VAL A 206 18.35 -12.69 -11.47
CA VAL A 206 19.24 -11.69 -12.07
C VAL A 206 18.76 -10.29 -11.74
N GLN A 207 19.62 -9.29 -11.94
CA GLN A 207 19.23 -7.88 -11.80
C GLN A 207 18.85 -7.30 -13.16
N SER A 208 17.77 -6.52 -13.21
CA SER A 208 17.41 -5.77 -14.40
C SER A 208 18.36 -4.58 -14.65
N GLN A 209 18.18 -3.90 -15.78
CA GLN A 209 18.72 -2.55 -15.94
C GLN A 209 17.93 -1.58 -15.05
N GLN A 210 18.40 -0.34 -14.93
CA GLN A 210 17.62 0.67 -14.22
C GLN A 210 16.27 0.90 -14.92
N ILE A 211 15.17 0.64 -14.21
CA ILE A 211 13.79 0.81 -14.68
C ILE A 211 13.09 2.02 -14.05
N ASN A 212 13.60 2.54 -12.93
CA ASN A 212 13.03 3.70 -12.24
C ASN A 212 14.13 4.62 -11.66
N PRO A 213 13.84 5.91 -11.41
CA PRO A 213 14.78 6.84 -10.77
C PRO A 213 15.24 6.34 -9.41
N ALA A 214 16.49 6.67 -9.07
CA ALA A 214 17.14 6.28 -7.83
C ALA A 214 17.86 7.51 -7.24
N PRO A 215 17.59 7.90 -5.98
CA PRO A 215 16.58 7.37 -5.05
C PRO A 215 15.14 7.66 -5.51
N TYR A 216 14.14 7.06 -4.84
CA TYR A 216 12.72 7.27 -5.12
C TYR A 216 11.96 7.64 -3.84
N LYS A 217 11.33 8.83 -3.84
CA LYS A 217 10.67 9.46 -2.67
C LYS A 217 11.61 9.71 -1.48
N ASP A 218 11.06 10.43 -0.50
CA ASP A 218 11.76 10.80 0.73
C ASP A 218 10.92 10.44 1.96
N ILE A 219 11.58 10.19 3.09
CA ILE A 219 10.97 10.12 4.43
C ILE A 219 10.96 11.53 5.00
N PRO A 220 9.78 12.09 5.35
CA PRO A 220 9.73 13.38 6.04
C PRO A 220 10.56 13.36 7.33
N ALA A 221 11.34 14.42 7.56
CA ALA A 221 12.25 14.54 8.72
C ALA A 221 11.55 14.24 10.07
N ILE A 222 10.29 14.66 10.22
CA ILE A 222 9.49 14.41 11.43
C ILE A 222 9.22 12.92 11.67
N ILE A 223 8.96 12.15 10.61
CA ILE A 223 8.78 10.70 10.70
C ILE A 223 10.13 10.05 10.94
N TYR A 224 11.16 10.46 10.19
CA TYR A 224 12.51 9.92 10.28
C TYR A 224 13.09 10.05 11.70
N ASN A 225 12.97 11.24 12.30
CA ASN A 225 13.45 11.53 13.65
C ASN A 225 12.62 10.79 14.73
N GLY A 226 11.44 10.28 14.39
CA GLY A 226 10.66 9.39 15.25
C GLY A 226 11.11 7.92 15.22
N LEU A 227 11.94 7.53 14.24
CA LEU A 227 12.41 6.14 14.12
C LEU A 227 13.51 5.83 15.15
N PRO A 228 13.54 4.60 15.72
CA PRO A 228 14.68 4.11 16.49
C PRO A 228 15.98 4.17 15.69
N VAL A 229 17.11 4.42 16.35
CA VAL A 229 18.42 4.56 15.68
C VAL A 229 18.84 3.30 14.94
N GLU A 230 18.48 2.13 15.46
CA GLU A 230 18.73 0.83 14.83
C GLU A 230 17.97 0.71 13.50
N LEU A 231 16.75 1.25 13.45
CA LEU A 231 15.93 1.24 12.24
C LEU A 231 16.48 2.21 11.20
N ARG A 232 16.93 3.41 11.63
CA ARG A 232 17.63 4.37 10.76
C ARG A 232 18.86 3.75 10.13
N ALA A 233 19.63 3.00 10.92
CA ALA A 233 20.80 2.25 10.44
C ALA A 233 20.40 1.15 9.45
N ALA A 234 19.36 0.38 9.75
CA ALA A 234 18.88 -0.72 8.90
C ALA A 234 18.41 -0.26 7.51
N ILE A 235 17.81 0.93 7.42
CA ILE A 235 17.39 1.52 6.13
C ILE A 235 18.49 2.36 5.47
N GLY A 236 19.72 2.35 6.00
CA GLY A 236 20.88 3.02 5.42
C GLY A 236 20.87 4.54 5.53
N GLY A 237 20.08 5.12 6.45
CA GLY A 237 19.99 6.57 6.62
C GLY A 237 20.92 7.16 7.71
N PRO A 238 20.93 8.49 7.88
CA PRO A 238 21.69 9.16 8.94
C PRO A 238 21.31 8.71 10.36
N LEU A 239 22.31 8.41 11.20
CA LEU A 239 22.04 7.95 12.57
C LEU A 239 21.52 9.05 13.51
N GLY A 240 21.82 10.31 13.20
CA GLY A 240 21.35 11.48 13.96
C GLY A 240 19.99 11.99 13.49
N ASP A 241 19.45 12.99 14.19
CA ASP A 241 18.27 13.71 13.71
C ASP A 241 18.62 14.58 12.51
N VAL A 242 17.65 14.73 11.60
CA VAL A 242 17.78 15.48 10.35
C VAL A 242 16.78 16.64 10.32
N THR A 243 17.08 17.66 9.52
CA THR A 243 16.15 18.78 9.26
C THR A 243 15.45 18.66 7.91
N ASP A 244 16.10 18.02 6.94
CA ASP A 244 15.57 17.80 5.59
C ASP A 244 14.99 16.39 5.45
N PRO A 245 14.04 16.16 4.52
CA PRO A 245 13.58 14.81 4.17
C PRO A 245 14.76 13.91 3.79
N VAL A 246 14.70 12.64 4.20
CA VAL A 246 15.74 11.64 3.90
C VAL A 246 15.36 10.88 2.64
N PRO A 247 16.16 10.92 1.56
CA PRO A 247 15.90 10.12 0.38
C PRO A 247 15.88 8.65 0.73
N ILE A 248 14.87 7.95 0.24
CA ILE A 248 14.77 6.53 0.49
C ILE A 248 15.60 5.80 -0.56
N LEU A 249 16.50 4.96 -0.07
CA LEU A 249 17.40 4.21 -0.93
C LEU A 249 16.63 3.23 -1.81
N SER A 250 16.89 3.34 -3.11
CA SER A 250 16.62 2.36 -4.15
C SER A 250 17.73 2.46 -5.19
N ASP A 251 18.12 1.34 -5.80
CA ASP A 251 19.08 1.32 -6.91
C ASP A 251 18.41 1.52 -8.29
N GLY A 252 17.08 1.62 -8.30
CA GLY A 252 16.28 1.85 -9.49
C GLY A 252 16.10 0.62 -10.38
N LYS A 253 16.53 -0.56 -9.92
CA LYS A 253 16.41 -1.83 -10.64
C LYS A 253 15.33 -2.69 -10.00
N ALA A 254 15.10 -3.84 -10.62
CA ALA A 254 14.27 -4.89 -10.08
C ALA A 254 15.03 -6.22 -10.10
N THR A 255 14.91 -6.99 -9.03
CA THR A 255 15.31 -8.39 -9.06
C THR A 255 14.34 -9.19 -9.92
N ILE A 256 14.85 -9.86 -10.94
CA ILE A 256 14.11 -10.81 -11.77
C ILE A 256 14.36 -12.21 -11.19
N PHE A 257 13.37 -12.75 -10.48
CA PHE A 257 13.37 -14.09 -9.91
C PHE A 257 12.93 -15.12 -10.96
N ASN A 258 13.69 -16.19 -11.08
CA ASN A 258 13.39 -17.31 -11.97
C ASN A 258 12.75 -18.45 -11.17
N ALA A 259 11.43 -18.56 -11.22
CA ALA A 259 10.70 -19.64 -10.58
C ALA A 259 10.75 -20.88 -11.47
N ALA A 260 11.37 -21.96 -10.99
CA ALA A 260 11.45 -23.23 -11.73
C ALA A 260 10.48 -24.30 -11.20
N GLU A 261 9.96 -24.10 -9.99
CA GLU A 261 9.08 -25.05 -9.32
C GLU A 261 7.69 -24.42 -9.13
N SER A 262 6.66 -25.25 -9.15
CA SER A 262 5.33 -24.86 -8.72
C SER A 262 5.10 -25.34 -7.29
N PHE A 263 4.89 -24.42 -6.36
CA PHE A 263 4.54 -24.76 -4.97
C PHE A 263 3.10 -25.28 -4.82
N GLY A 264 2.30 -25.16 -5.89
CA GLY A 264 0.85 -25.33 -5.84
C GLY A 264 0.17 -24.30 -4.92
N PHE A 265 -1.16 -24.40 -4.83
CA PHE A 265 -1.95 -23.59 -3.91
C PHE A 265 -2.45 -24.43 -2.74
N THR A 266 -2.56 -23.80 -1.57
CA THR A 266 -3.19 -24.41 -0.39
C THR A 266 -4.64 -23.94 -0.29
N PRO A 267 -5.64 -24.81 -0.55
CA PRO A 267 -7.04 -24.46 -0.37
C PRO A 267 -7.32 -24.08 1.07
N GLY A 268 -8.12 -23.04 1.29
CA GLY A 268 -8.34 -22.54 2.63
C GLY A 268 -9.10 -21.24 2.68
N LYS A 269 -9.48 -20.88 3.90
CA LYS A 269 -10.14 -19.62 4.23
C LYS A 269 -9.28 -18.87 5.24
N PHE A 270 -8.72 -17.75 4.81
CA PHE A 270 -7.85 -16.90 5.61
C PHE A 270 -8.59 -15.63 5.97
N LYS A 271 -8.44 -15.16 7.21
CA LYS A 271 -9.13 -13.97 7.71
C LYS A 271 -8.17 -13.12 8.51
N GLU A 272 -8.21 -11.83 8.24
CA GLU A 272 -7.52 -10.82 9.06
C GLU A 272 -8.55 -9.83 9.57
N PHE A 273 -8.36 -9.36 10.80
CA PHE A 273 -9.24 -8.40 11.46
C PHE A 273 -8.41 -7.42 12.27
N SER A 274 -8.64 -6.12 12.07
CA SER A 274 -8.02 -5.06 12.86
C SER A 274 -8.99 -3.92 13.13
N VAL A 275 -8.75 -3.15 14.18
CA VAL A 275 -9.48 -1.93 14.49
C VAL A 275 -8.50 -0.79 14.66
N ILE A 276 -8.63 0.22 13.80
CA ILE A 276 -7.87 1.47 13.91
C ILE A 276 -8.72 2.45 14.72
N ASN A 277 -8.16 2.98 15.80
CA ASN A 277 -8.80 4.03 16.58
C ASN A 277 -8.23 5.39 16.16
N PHE A 278 -9.07 6.20 15.53
CA PHE A 278 -8.74 7.59 15.24
C PHE A 278 -8.90 8.44 16.49
N ASN A 279 -7.96 9.35 16.70
CA ASN A 279 -8.03 10.43 17.68
C ASN A 279 -6.99 11.50 17.33
N GLN A 280 -7.17 12.13 16.17
CA GLN A 280 -6.17 13.03 15.60
C GLN A 280 -6.79 14.26 14.95
N VAL A 281 -6.04 15.36 14.95
CA VAL A 281 -6.41 16.57 14.23
C VAL A 281 -5.82 16.52 12.82
N ILE A 282 -6.66 16.58 11.80
CA ILE A 282 -6.26 16.56 10.39
C ILE A 282 -6.83 17.75 9.63
N PRO A 283 -6.19 18.22 8.55
CA PRO A 283 -6.84 19.07 7.58
C PRO A 283 -8.08 18.37 7.01
N LYS A 284 -9.15 19.13 6.74
CA LYS A 284 -10.36 18.59 6.12
C LYS A 284 -10.01 18.01 4.74
N PRO A 285 -10.25 16.70 4.49
CA PRO A 285 -9.68 16.00 3.33
C PRO A 285 -10.36 16.34 1.99
N PHE A 286 -11.62 16.77 2.02
CA PHE A 286 -12.37 17.22 0.86
C PHE A 286 -13.40 18.29 1.28
N CYS A 287 -13.89 19.07 0.32
CA CYS A 287 -14.82 20.18 0.62
C CYS A 287 -14.28 21.14 1.70
N SER A 288 -12.97 21.39 1.66
CA SER A 288 -12.30 22.39 2.50
C SER A 288 -12.56 23.79 1.93
N SER A 289 -12.92 24.72 2.81
CA SER A 289 -13.11 26.13 2.50
C SER A 289 -11.81 26.95 2.60
N GLY A 290 -10.74 26.37 3.14
CA GLY A 290 -9.45 27.04 3.27
C GLY A 290 -8.40 26.27 4.06
N PRO A 291 -7.18 26.82 4.17
CA PRO A 291 -6.03 26.16 4.80
C PRO A 291 -6.15 26.00 6.31
N PHE A 292 -7.20 26.55 6.95
CA PHE A 292 -7.44 26.46 8.39
C PHE A 292 -8.62 25.57 8.76
N ASP A 293 -9.19 24.85 7.80
CA ASP A 293 -10.26 23.89 8.05
C ASP A 293 -9.67 22.58 8.57
N TYR A 294 -9.64 22.44 9.90
CA TYR A 294 -9.16 21.26 10.59
C TYR A 294 -10.27 20.58 11.38
N LEU A 295 -10.20 19.25 11.43
CA LEU A 295 -11.11 18.39 12.15
C LEU A 295 -10.32 17.58 13.17
N LEU A 296 -10.78 17.54 14.42
CA LEU A 296 -10.49 16.41 15.31
C LEU A 296 -11.38 15.25 14.87
N VAL A 297 -10.74 14.19 14.40
CA VAL A 297 -11.39 12.95 13.95
C VAL A 297 -11.18 11.90 15.02
N SER A 298 -12.28 11.38 15.54
CA SER A 298 -12.26 10.36 16.60
C SER A 298 -13.21 9.21 16.31
N GLY A 299 -12.79 7.98 16.62
CA GLY A 299 -13.64 6.80 16.52
C GLY A 299 -12.97 5.63 15.80
N PRO A 300 -13.60 4.44 15.81
CA PRO A 300 -13.00 3.24 15.25
C PRO A 300 -13.35 3.06 13.76
N ILE A 301 -12.35 2.63 12.98
CA ILE A 301 -12.53 1.97 11.69
C ILE A 301 -12.17 0.49 11.85
N THR A 302 -13.07 -0.39 11.43
CA THR A 302 -12.84 -1.84 11.44
C THR A 302 -12.37 -2.30 10.07
N LEU A 303 -11.20 -2.95 10.03
CA LEU A 303 -10.62 -3.58 8.84
C LEU A 303 -10.91 -5.08 8.86
N ARG A 304 -11.33 -5.63 7.72
CA ARG A 304 -11.59 -7.07 7.56
C ARG A 304 -11.07 -7.54 6.22
N GLN A 305 -10.23 -8.57 6.25
CA GLN A 305 -9.81 -9.31 5.08
C GLN A 305 -10.40 -10.70 5.13
N LEU A 306 -10.89 -11.16 3.98
CA LEU A 306 -11.26 -12.54 3.76
C LEU A 306 -10.63 -13.01 2.46
N VAL A 307 -9.84 -14.06 2.53
CA VAL A 307 -9.32 -14.77 1.36
C VAL A 307 -9.85 -16.19 1.35
N LEU A 308 -10.33 -16.62 0.19
CA LEU A 308 -10.76 -17.98 -0.09
C LEU A 308 -9.93 -18.50 -1.26
N VAL A 309 -9.26 -19.63 -1.05
CA VAL A 309 -8.61 -20.42 -2.10
C VAL A 309 -9.38 -21.72 -2.23
N THR A 310 -9.94 -22.00 -3.40
CA THR A 310 -10.71 -23.22 -3.64
C THR A 310 -9.78 -24.41 -3.95
N PRO A 311 -10.26 -25.66 -3.86
CA PRO A 311 -9.51 -26.84 -4.32
C PRO A 311 -9.15 -26.81 -5.81
N SER A 312 -9.82 -25.97 -6.60
CA SER A 312 -9.54 -25.76 -8.02
C SER A 312 -8.58 -24.60 -8.29
N GLY A 313 -7.99 -23.99 -7.25
CA GLY A 313 -7.03 -22.90 -7.41
C GLY A 313 -7.65 -21.54 -7.69
N ASN A 314 -8.96 -21.36 -7.44
CA ASN A 314 -9.56 -20.04 -7.54
C ASN A 314 -9.28 -19.26 -6.26
N TYR A 315 -8.64 -18.10 -6.41
CA TYR A 315 -8.42 -17.13 -5.36
C TYR A 315 -9.54 -16.09 -5.37
N VAL A 316 -10.12 -15.82 -4.20
CA VAL A 316 -11.06 -14.71 -3.99
C VAL A 316 -10.67 -13.98 -2.72
N SER A 317 -10.32 -12.70 -2.88
CA SER A 317 -10.04 -11.77 -1.79
C SER A 317 -11.17 -10.76 -1.66
N GLN A 318 -11.56 -10.47 -0.43
CA GLN A 318 -12.54 -9.46 -0.06
C GLN A 318 -12.02 -8.66 1.13
N PHE A 319 -11.85 -7.36 0.91
CA PHE A 319 -11.48 -6.42 1.96
C PHE A 319 -12.68 -5.54 2.31
N GLN A 320 -12.81 -5.16 3.58
CA GLN A 320 -13.72 -4.13 4.04
C GLN A 320 -13.06 -3.22 5.07
N ALA A 321 -13.18 -1.91 4.90
CA ALA A 321 -12.97 -0.92 5.96
C ALA A 321 -14.29 -0.22 6.25
N VAL A 322 -14.78 -0.31 7.49
CA VAL A 322 -16.07 0.26 7.87
C VAL A 322 -15.97 0.94 9.22
N GLY A 323 -16.49 2.16 9.33
CA GLY A 323 -16.65 2.80 10.63
C GLY A 323 -17.45 4.08 10.58
N HIS A 324 -17.78 4.56 11.78
CA HIS A 324 -18.35 5.87 12.01
C HIS A 324 -17.37 6.67 12.83
N LEU A 325 -17.10 7.89 12.39
CA LEU A 325 -16.17 8.80 13.04
C LEU A 325 -16.96 10.01 13.52
N ASP A 326 -16.57 10.52 14.69
CA ASP A 326 -16.98 11.83 15.16
C ASP A 326 -15.98 12.87 14.61
N LEU A 327 -16.51 13.92 13.99
CA LEU A 327 -15.76 15.01 13.40
C LEU A 327 -16.06 16.29 14.19
N THR A 328 -15.04 16.88 14.80
CA THR A 328 -15.17 18.15 15.53
C THR A 328 -14.32 19.22 14.83
N PRO A 329 -14.91 20.29 14.28
CA PRO A 329 -14.15 21.43 13.80
C PRO A 329 -13.30 22.02 14.94
N VAL A 330 -12.01 22.19 14.70
CA VAL A 330 -11.06 22.69 15.70
C VAL A 330 -10.19 23.82 15.15
N ASN A 331 -9.78 24.72 16.04
CA ASN A 331 -8.67 25.62 15.77
C ASN A 331 -7.35 24.86 16.04
N PRO A 332 -6.52 24.59 15.02
CA PRO A 332 -5.25 23.86 15.20
C PRO A 332 -4.15 24.73 15.84
N LEU A 333 -4.37 26.04 15.99
CA LEU A 333 -3.37 26.98 16.52
C LEU A 333 -3.39 27.07 18.06
N THR A 334 -4.32 26.40 18.72
CA THR A 334 -4.40 26.35 20.19
C THR A 334 -3.88 25.01 20.71
N ASN A 335 -3.43 24.98 21.97
CA ASN A 335 -2.91 23.77 22.61
C ASN A 335 -3.58 23.54 23.99
N PRO A 336 -4.44 22.52 24.13
CA PRO A 336 -4.89 21.59 23.08
C PRO A 336 -5.76 22.29 22.02
N PRO A 337 -5.90 21.70 20.81
CA PRO A 337 -6.80 22.21 19.77
C PRO A 337 -8.20 22.45 20.33
N THR A 338 -8.74 23.64 20.10
CA THR A 338 -10.00 24.08 20.71
C THR A 338 -11.14 23.88 19.71
N PRO A 339 -12.24 23.21 20.09
CA PRO A 339 -13.43 23.11 19.25
C PRO A 339 -13.96 24.49 18.86
N ILE A 340 -14.25 24.69 17.57
CA ILE A 340 -14.82 25.93 17.01
C ILE A 340 -16.21 25.70 16.38
N GLY A 341 -16.72 24.47 16.43
CA GLY A 341 -18.02 24.09 15.94
C GLY A 341 -18.55 22.86 16.67
N GLU A 342 -19.79 22.49 16.37
CA GLU A 342 -20.41 21.28 16.91
C GLU A 342 -19.79 20.02 16.29
N THR A 343 -19.68 18.97 17.10
CA THR A 343 -19.30 17.63 16.61
C THR A 343 -20.42 17.05 15.74
N TYR A 344 -20.06 16.55 14.57
CA TYR A 344 -20.93 15.82 13.66
C TYR A 344 -20.31 14.47 13.30
N ARG A 345 -20.94 13.69 12.41
CA ARG A 345 -20.48 12.33 12.09
C ARG A 345 -19.93 12.23 10.68
N ALA A 346 -19.05 11.27 10.48
CA ALA A 346 -18.72 10.72 9.18
C ALA A 346 -18.99 9.22 9.13
N GLN A 347 -19.25 8.73 7.92
CA GLN A 347 -19.27 7.32 7.61
C GLN A 347 -18.15 7.00 6.62
N VAL A 348 -17.38 5.96 6.93
CA VAL A 348 -16.35 5.39 6.05
C VAL A 348 -16.81 4.01 5.63
N LEU A 349 -16.80 3.75 4.33
CA LEU A 349 -17.09 2.46 3.73
C LEU A 349 -16.12 2.21 2.58
N GLU A 350 -15.30 1.19 2.73
CA GLU A 350 -14.38 0.71 1.70
C GLU A 350 -14.62 -0.78 1.46
N HIS A 351 -14.55 -1.20 0.20
CA HIS A 351 -14.68 -2.59 -0.19
C HIS A 351 -13.79 -2.89 -1.39
N HIS A 352 -12.86 -3.83 -1.22
CA HIS A 352 -12.06 -4.35 -2.32
C HIS A 352 -12.45 -5.78 -2.61
N LYS A 353 -12.27 -6.16 -3.88
CA LYS A 353 -12.42 -7.54 -4.31
C LYS A 353 -11.35 -7.86 -5.33
N SER A 354 -10.65 -8.97 -5.12
CA SER A 354 -9.77 -9.55 -6.13
C SER A 354 -10.19 -10.99 -6.41
N ILE A 355 -10.16 -11.40 -7.67
CA ILE A 355 -10.36 -12.77 -8.11
C ILE A 355 -9.19 -13.15 -9.01
N ILE A 356 -8.61 -14.33 -8.80
CA ILE A 356 -7.71 -14.97 -9.75
C ILE A 356 -8.26 -16.37 -10.01
N THR A 357 -8.46 -16.70 -11.28
CA THR A 357 -8.71 -18.06 -11.76
C THR A 357 -7.67 -18.38 -12.83
N GLU A 358 -7.62 -19.63 -13.27
CA GLU A 358 -6.75 -20.06 -14.38
C GLU A 358 -6.95 -19.22 -15.67
N GLN A 359 -8.13 -18.62 -15.86
CA GLN A 359 -8.47 -17.92 -17.10
C GLN A 359 -8.45 -16.40 -16.97
N ASN A 360 -8.56 -15.86 -15.76
CA ASN A 360 -8.93 -14.46 -15.57
C ASN A 360 -8.49 -13.91 -14.21
N SER A 361 -8.00 -12.67 -14.22
CA SER A 361 -7.87 -11.83 -13.03
C SER A 361 -8.90 -10.69 -13.05
N LEU A 362 -9.37 -10.32 -11.86
CA LEU A 362 -10.28 -9.17 -11.67
C LEU A 362 -9.91 -8.50 -10.36
N THR A 363 -9.89 -7.17 -10.38
CA THR A 363 -9.74 -6.37 -9.16
C THR A 363 -10.73 -5.22 -9.17
N SER A 364 -11.36 -4.94 -8.04
CA SER A 364 -12.22 -3.78 -7.89
C SER A 364 -12.04 -3.12 -6.53
N ASN A 365 -12.10 -1.80 -6.53
CA ASN A 365 -12.14 -0.93 -5.38
C ASN A 365 -13.44 -0.13 -5.38
N PHE A 366 -14.05 -0.01 -4.22
CA PHE A 366 -15.06 0.97 -3.89
C PHE A 366 -14.67 1.63 -2.57
N GLN A 367 -14.56 2.94 -2.55
CA GLN A 367 -14.37 3.74 -1.34
C GLN A 367 -15.44 4.83 -1.29
N MET A 368 -15.96 5.07 -0.10
CA MET A 368 -16.95 6.09 0.18
C MET A 368 -16.68 6.71 1.54
N GLN A 369 -16.60 8.04 1.57
CA GLN A 369 -16.53 8.84 2.79
C GLN A 369 -17.64 9.88 2.72
N ILE A 370 -18.48 9.96 3.74
CA ILE A 370 -19.62 10.89 3.78
C ILE A 370 -19.63 11.62 5.12
N GLU A 371 -19.74 12.94 5.08
CA GLU A 371 -20.03 13.80 6.22
C GLU A 371 -21.55 13.85 6.45
N ILE A 372 -22.00 13.44 7.63
CA ILE A 372 -23.40 13.36 8.04
C ILE A 372 -23.66 14.44 9.12
N PRO A 373 -24.28 15.57 8.78
CA PRO A 373 -24.69 16.55 9.78
C PRO A 373 -25.96 16.11 10.53
N PRO A 374 -26.23 16.67 11.73
CA PRO A 374 -27.50 16.45 12.45
C PRO A 374 -28.74 17.06 11.78
N SER A 375 -28.62 18.03 10.85
CA SER A 375 -29.77 18.83 10.36
C SER A 375 -29.67 19.43 8.93
N GLY A 376 -28.81 18.93 8.02
CA GLY A 376 -28.69 19.42 6.63
C GLY A 376 -28.36 18.34 5.59
N PRO A 377 -28.45 18.61 4.26
CA PRO A 377 -27.97 17.68 3.23
C PRO A 377 -26.43 17.54 3.26
N PHE A 378 -25.90 16.50 2.62
CA PHE A 378 -24.54 15.99 2.72
C PHE A 378 -23.43 17.04 2.47
N HIS A 379 -22.90 17.66 3.54
CA HIS A 379 -21.83 18.69 3.51
C HIS A 379 -20.53 18.27 2.80
N GLY A 380 -20.34 16.98 2.56
CA GLY A 380 -19.20 16.47 1.85
C GLY A 380 -19.34 14.97 1.59
N LYS A 381 -19.13 14.55 0.34
CA LYS A 381 -19.08 13.15 -0.04
C LYS A 381 -17.95 12.92 -1.03
N LEU A 382 -17.13 11.90 -0.75
CA LEU A 382 -16.14 11.35 -1.65
C LEU A 382 -16.54 9.93 -2.02
N VAL A 383 -16.55 9.62 -3.32
CA VAL A 383 -16.70 8.25 -3.84
C VAL A 383 -15.59 7.96 -4.83
N ILE A 384 -14.88 6.86 -4.61
CA ILE A 384 -13.86 6.35 -5.52
C ILE A 384 -14.28 4.94 -5.95
N LYS A 385 -14.24 4.67 -7.26
CA LYS A 385 -14.44 3.34 -7.83
C LYS A 385 -13.37 3.08 -8.86
N VAL A 386 -12.73 1.93 -8.74
CA VAL A 386 -11.79 1.44 -9.75
C VAL A 386 -12.13 -0.02 -10.00
N LYS A 387 -12.23 -0.44 -11.26
CA LYS A 387 -12.47 -1.83 -11.62
C LYS A 387 -11.61 -2.19 -12.83
N ILE A 388 -10.83 -3.24 -12.67
CA ILE A 388 -10.03 -3.90 -13.69
C ILE A 388 -10.65 -5.27 -13.91
N GLY A 389 -10.97 -5.59 -15.17
CA GLY A 389 -11.41 -6.92 -15.57
C GLY A 389 -10.35 -7.60 -16.44
N PRO A 390 -10.67 -8.78 -16.98
CA PRO A 390 -9.70 -9.56 -17.77
C PRO A 390 -9.26 -8.90 -19.08
N ASN A 391 -10.03 -7.92 -19.57
CA ASN A 391 -9.75 -7.18 -20.80
C ASN A 391 -9.33 -5.72 -20.49
N GLY A 392 -8.75 -5.48 -19.31
CA GLY A 392 -8.30 -4.17 -18.87
C GLY A 392 -9.35 -3.37 -18.08
N PRO A 393 -9.28 -2.03 -18.12
CA PRO A 393 -10.14 -1.16 -17.31
C PRO A 393 -11.63 -1.30 -17.63
N VAL A 394 -12.44 -1.45 -16.59
CA VAL A 394 -13.90 -1.55 -16.68
C VAL A 394 -14.57 -0.31 -16.12
N GLN A 395 -14.02 0.27 -15.04
CA GLN A 395 -14.61 1.44 -14.39
C GLN A 395 -13.54 2.27 -13.69
N GLU A 396 -13.61 3.59 -13.87
CA GLU A 396 -12.94 4.59 -13.04
C GLU A 396 -13.96 5.67 -12.69
N GLN A 397 -14.09 5.99 -11.41
CA GLN A 397 -14.92 7.09 -10.94
C GLN A 397 -14.25 7.71 -9.72
N VAL A 398 -14.08 9.03 -9.76
CA VAL A 398 -13.81 9.84 -8.57
C VAL A 398 -14.86 10.94 -8.56
N GLU A 399 -15.63 10.99 -7.49
CA GLU A 399 -16.73 11.94 -7.32
C GLU A 399 -16.59 12.62 -5.97
N VAL A 400 -16.49 13.95 -5.99
CA VAL A 400 -16.54 14.80 -4.80
C VAL A 400 -17.78 15.69 -4.90
N ILE A 401 -18.66 15.61 -3.91
CA ILE A 401 -19.85 16.46 -3.78
C ILE A 401 -19.66 17.33 -2.55
N CYS A 402 -19.75 18.65 -2.76
CA CYS A 402 -19.75 19.66 -1.71
C CYS A 402 -21.02 20.48 -1.86
N ASP A 403 -21.92 20.40 -0.88
CA ASP A 403 -23.18 21.14 -0.83
C ASP A 403 -23.06 22.44 -0.02
#